data_AF-A0A3S9HKQ2-F1
#
_entry.id   AF-A0A3S9HKQ2-F1
#
_cell.length_a   1.000
_cell.length_b   1.000
_cell.length_c   1.000
_cell.angle_alpha   90.00
_cell.angle_beta   90.00
_cell.angle_gamma   90.00
#
_symmetry.space_group_name_H-M   'P 1'
#
loop_
_entity.id
_entity.type
_entity.pdbx_description
1 polymer ?
#
loop_
_entity_poly.entity_id
_entity_poly.type
_entity_poly.pdbx_seq_one_letter_code
_entity_poly.pdbx_strand_id
1 'polypeptide(L)'
;MIYEILVRPSYSKRMTSDHLVWIESDLPTRSFEKWLFEQSLMDGSGRAAIVRWSIVQSQKPAHFKLATQAKALISRITELMSASPELAMPQQELQLKNKSLALA
;
A
#
# COMPACT_ATOMS: atom_id res chain seq x y z
N MET A 1 -15.86 11.85 0.71
CA MET A 1 -15.02 12.04 1.92
C MET A 1 -13.59 11.64 1.60
N ILE A 2 -12.58 12.25 2.22
CA ILE A 2 -11.18 11.85 2.02
C ILE A 2 -10.66 11.19 3.29
N TYR A 3 -10.19 9.95 3.16
CA TYR A 3 -9.57 9.18 4.22
C TYR A 3 -8.06 9.20 4.07
N GLU A 4 -7.35 9.63 5.10
CA GLU A 4 -5.92 9.39 5.27
C GLU A 4 -5.74 8.02 5.93
N ILE A 5 -4.95 7.16 5.32
CA ILE A 5 -4.59 5.86 5.87
C ILE A 5 -3.07 5.74 6.00
N LEU A 6 -2.61 5.09 7.05
CA LEU A 6 -1.23 4.64 7.16
C LEU A 6 -1.12 3.17 6.76
N VAL A 7 -0.36 2.90 5.70
CA VAL A 7 -0.01 1.56 5.25
C VAL A 7 1.25 1.11 5.98
N ARG A 8 1.21 -0.04 6.64
CA ARG A 8 2.38 -0.60 7.32
C ARG A 8 3.25 -1.38 6.35
N PRO A 9 4.55 -1.09 6.28
CA PRO A 9 5.47 -1.93 5.56
C PRO A 9 5.64 -3.28 6.28
N SER A 10 6.16 -4.27 5.57
CA SER A 10 6.63 -5.52 6.18
C SER A 10 7.72 -5.27 7.24
N TYR A 11 7.79 -6.13 8.27
CA TYR A 11 8.58 -5.93 9.50
C TYR A 11 10.07 -5.56 9.33
N SER A 12 10.66 -5.82 8.16
CA SER A 12 12.07 -5.52 7.87
C SER A 12 12.30 -4.17 7.16
N LYS A 13 11.25 -3.39 6.91
CA LYS A 13 11.30 -2.22 6.04
C LYS A 13 10.98 -0.92 6.80
N ARG A 14 11.65 0.16 6.40
CA ARG A 14 11.49 1.48 7.01
C ARG A 14 10.25 2.18 6.45
N MET A 15 9.40 2.67 7.35
CA MET A 15 8.26 3.51 7.00
C MET A 15 8.73 4.90 6.56
N THR A 16 8.12 5.43 5.50
CA THR A 16 8.38 6.77 4.93
C THR A 16 7.06 7.51 4.72
N SER A 17 7.11 8.78 4.30
CA SER A 17 5.91 9.57 3.97
C SER A 17 5.02 8.93 2.91
N ASP A 18 5.58 8.11 2.01
CA ASP A 18 4.84 7.44 0.93
C ASP A 18 3.81 6.42 1.44
N HIS A 19 3.92 6.03 2.70
CA HIS A 19 3.01 5.11 3.37
C HIS A 19 1.72 5.77 3.84
N LEU A 20 1.64 7.11 3.79
CA LEU A 20 0.41 7.86 3.97
C LEU A 20 -0.32 7.97 2.63
N VAL A 21 -1.54 7.43 2.57
CA VAL A 21 -2.34 7.44 1.34
C VAL A 21 -3.67 8.15 1.60
N TRP A 22 -3.99 9.12 0.76
CA TRP A 22 -5.30 9.82 0.78
C TRP A 22 -6.25 9.23 -0.25
N ILE A 23 -7.43 8.80 0.19
CA ILE A 23 -8.42 8.10 -0.63
C ILE A 23 -9.73 8.87 -0.57
N GLU A 24 -10.17 9.38 -1.72
CA GLU A 24 -11.53 9.90 -1.88
C GLU A 24 -12.51 8.72 -2.00
N SER A 25 -13.51 8.70 -1.15
CA SER A 25 -14.54 7.66 -1.10
C SER A 25 -15.90 8.27 -0.76
N ASP A 26 -16.93 7.79 -1.45
CA ASP A 26 -18.33 8.11 -1.16
C ASP A 26 -18.88 7.26 -0.01
N LEU A 27 -18.11 6.27 0.46
CA LEU A 27 -18.53 5.40 1.56
C LEU A 27 -18.39 6.09 2.92
N PRO A 28 -19.37 5.94 3.83
CA PRO A 28 -19.21 6.31 5.23
C PRO A 28 -18.13 5.44 5.88
N THR A 29 -17.55 5.91 6.98
CA THR A 29 -16.33 5.34 7.59
C THR A 29 -16.47 3.84 7.88
N ARG A 30 -17.62 3.41 8.44
CA ARG A 30 -17.86 1.98 8.71
C ARG A 30 -17.93 1.12 7.45
N SER A 31 -18.49 1.64 6.36
CA SER A 31 -18.54 0.94 5.08
C SER A 31 -17.18 0.92 4.38
N PHE A 32 -16.39 1.98 4.53
CA PHE A 32 -15.00 2.02 4.06
C PHE A 32 -14.11 1.03 4.82
N GLU A 33 -14.23 0.97 6.14
CA GLU A 33 -13.58 -0.05 6.98
C GLU A 33 -13.97 -1.47 6.54
N LYS A 34 -15.26 -1.73 6.31
CA LYS A 34 -15.75 -3.02 5.81
C LYS A 34 -15.15 -3.36 4.44
N TRP A 35 -15.08 -2.39 3.53
CA TRP A 35 -14.46 -2.57 2.22
C TRP A 35 -12.98 -2.96 2.35
N LEU A 36 -12.21 -2.29 3.22
CA LEU A 36 -10.81 -2.64 3.48
C LEU A 36 -10.67 -4.07 4.03
N PHE A 37 -11.58 -4.50 4.90
CA PHE A 37 -11.63 -5.86 5.43
C PHE A 37 -11.93 -6.88 4.33
N GLU A 38 -12.90 -6.61 3.46
CA GLU A 38 -13.25 -7.48 2.32
C GLU A 38 -12.10 -7.61 1.31
N GLN A 39 -11.26 -6.57 1.16
CA GLN A 39 -10.04 -6.63 0.35
C GLN A 39 -8.84 -7.28 1.07
N SER A 40 -9.02 -7.81 2.27
CA SER A 40 -7.94 -8.36 3.12
C SER A 40 -6.81 -7.36 3.43
N LEU A 41 -7.11 -6.06 3.39
CA LEU A 41 -6.14 -4.99 3.69
C LEU A 41 -6.16 -4.60 5.17
N MET A 42 -7.24 -4.93 5.87
CA MET A 42 -7.43 -4.73 7.31
C MET A 42 -8.00 -5.99 7.93
N ASP A 43 -7.65 -6.26 9.19
CA ASP A 43 -8.21 -7.35 9.97
C ASP A 43 -8.42 -6.94 11.44
N GLY A 44 -8.99 -7.84 12.25
CA GLY A 44 -9.15 -7.64 13.70
C GLY A 44 -7.90 -7.94 14.52
N SER A 45 -6.81 -8.42 13.90
CA SER A 45 -5.60 -8.86 14.63
C SER A 45 -4.66 -7.70 14.98
N GLY A 46 -4.86 -6.54 14.34
CA GLY A 46 -3.94 -5.42 14.45
C GLY A 46 -2.60 -5.70 13.78
N ARG A 47 -2.49 -6.73 12.92
CA ARG A 47 -1.29 -7.10 12.14
C ARG A 47 -1.44 -6.91 10.62
N ALA A 48 -2.63 -6.53 10.14
CA ALA A 48 -2.88 -6.22 8.72
C ALA A 48 -2.11 -5.02 8.16
N ALA A 49 -2.14 -4.85 6.82
CA ALA A 49 -1.51 -3.73 6.15
C ALA A 49 -1.97 -2.37 6.69
N ILE A 50 -3.27 -2.26 6.96
CA ILE A 50 -3.92 -1.08 7.52
C ILE A 50 -4.55 -1.48 8.85
N VAL A 51 -4.44 -0.61 9.85
CA VAL A 51 -5.08 -0.79 11.16
C VAL A 51 -6.17 0.25 11.33
N ARG A 52 -7.27 -0.12 11.99
CA ARG A 52 -8.45 0.74 12.11
C ARG A 52 -8.14 2.12 12.69
N TRP A 53 -7.27 2.19 13.69
CA TRP A 53 -6.89 3.44 14.36
C TRP A 53 -5.95 4.33 13.53
N SER A 54 -5.48 3.88 12.36
CA SER A 54 -4.72 4.71 11.42
C SER A 54 -5.56 5.29 10.28
N ILE A 55 -6.89 5.12 10.34
CA ILE A 55 -7.84 5.70 9.37
C ILE A 55 -8.40 6.98 9.97
N VAL A 56 -8.07 8.12 9.35
CA VAL A 56 -8.59 9.43 9.78
C VAL A 56 -9.19 10.19 8.60
N GLN A 57 -10.13 11.08 8.86
CA GLN A 57 -10.66 11.97 7.83
C GLN A 57 -9.69 13.13 7.59
N SER A 58 -9.50 13.51 6.34
CA SER A 58 -8.57 14.57 5.93
C SER A 58 -9.23 15.49 4.90
N GLN A 59 -8.63 16.67 4.74
CA GLN A 59 -8.99 17.64 3.68
C GLN A 59 -7.91 17.75 2.60
N LYS A 60 -6.85 16.93 2.67
CA LYS A 60 -5.79 16.89 1.66
C LYS A 60 -6.33 16.36 0.32
N PRO A 61 -5.73 16.74 -0.82
CA PRO A 61 -6.07 16.15 -2.11
C PRO A 61 -5.88 14.62 -2.07
N ALA A 62 -6.84 13.90 -2.63
CA ALA A 62 -6.76 12.45 -2.69
C ALA A 62 -5.72 11.99 -3.71
N HIS A 63 -4.94 10.97 -3.33
CA HIS A 63 -4.10 10.22 -4.26
C HIS A 63 -4.97 9.32 -5.17
N PHE A 64 -6.04 8.75 -4.62
CA PHE A 64 -6.92 7.81 -5.31
C PHE A 64 -8.39 8.13 -5.11
N LYS A 65 -9.20 7.93 -6.14
CA LYS A 65 -10.67 7.90 -6.04
C LYS A 65 -11.16 6.45 -5.99
N LEU A 66 -11.74 6.02 -4.87
CA LEU A 66 -12.14 4.63 -4.66
C LEU A 66 -13.11 4.12 -5.74
N ALA A 67 -14.08 4.95 -6.13
CA ALA A 67 -15.12 4.60 -7.10
C ALA A 67 -14.56 4.20 -8.49
N THR A 68 -13.41 4.74 -8.88
CA THR A 68 -12.85 4.54 -10.23
C THR A 68 -11.47 3.87 -10.23
N GLN A 69 -10.74 3.91 -9.12
CA GLN A 69 -9.34 3.51 -9.02
C GLN A 69 -9.08 2.43 -7.96
N ALA A 70 -10.09 1.67 -7.55
CA ALA A 70 -9.96 0.61 -6.54
C ALA A 70 -8.79 -0.37 -6.82
N LYS A 71 -8.65 -0.82 -8.08
CA LYS A 71 -7.55 -1.73 -8.47
C LYS A 71 -6.17 -1.09 -8.34
N ALA A 72 -6.02 0.16 -8.76
CA ALA A 72 -4.76 0.90 -8.66
C ALA A 72 -4.39 1.16 -7.19
N LEU A 73 -5.38 1.48 -6.35
CA LEU A 73 -5.20 1.62 -4.91
C LEU A 73 -4.68 0.34 -4.27
N ILE A 74 -5.29 -0.82 -4.57
CA ILE A 74 -4.85 -2.12 -4.02
C ILE A 74 -3.41 -2.44 -4.46
N SER A 75 -3.07 -2.19 -5.74
CA SER A 75 -1.70 -2.35 -6.25
C SER A 75 -0.72 -1.49 -5.45
N ARG A 76 -1.05 -0.21 -5.26
CA ARG A 76 -0.19 0.72 -4.52
C ARG A 76 0.01 0.29 -3.07
N ILE A 77 -1.03 -0.18 -2.39
CA ILE A 77 -0.92 -0.67 -1.01
C ILE A 77 -0.01 -1.90 -0.96
N THR A 78 -0.14 -2.81 -1.92
CA THR A 78 0.69 -4.02 -2.02
C THR A 78 2.17 -3.68 -2.26
N GLU A 79 2.44 -2.69 -3.12
CA GLU A 79 3.78 -2.14 -3.36
C GLU A 79 4.37 -1.55 -2.07
N LEU A 80 3.60 -0.76 -1.34
CA LEU A 80 4.04 -0.13 -0.08
C LEU A 80 4.32 -1.18 1.01
N MET A 81 3.55 -2.27 1.05
CA MET A 81 3.81 -3.39 1.96
C MET A 81 5.12 -4.14 1.62
N SER A 82 5.36 -4.33 0.32
CA SER A 82 6.43 -5.19 -0.21
C SER A 82 7.75 -4.45 -0.41
N ALA A 83 7.71 -3.12 -0.54
CA ALA A 83 8.82 -2.20 -0.74
C ALA A 83 9.96 -2.80 -1.58
N SER A 84 9.73 -2.93 -2.89
CA SER A 84 10.80 -2.97 -3.89
C SER A 84 10.35 -2.35 -5.23
N PRO A 85 10.78 -1.11 -5.56
CA PRO A 85 10.77 -0.62 -6.93
C PRO A 85 11.75 -1.41 -7.83
N GLU A 86 12.66 -2.20 -7.27
CA GLU A 86 13.70 -2.92 -8.02
C GLU A 86 13.26 -4.28 -8.59
N LEU A 87 12.04 -4.75 -8.31
CA LEU A 87 11.53 -6.03 -8.83
C LEU A 87 10.61 -5.88 -10.06
N ALA A 88 10.46 -4.68 -10.59
CA ALA A 88 9.81 -4.44 -11.89
C ALA A 88 10.77 -4.62 -13.08
N MET A 89 11.95 -5.22 -12.87
CA MET A 89 12.82 -5.68 -13.96
C MET A 89 12.63 -7.19 -14.15
N PRO A 90 12.50 -7.69 -15.39
CA PRO A 90 12.44 -9.12 -15.64
C PRO A 90 13.70 -9.79 -15.04
N GLN A 91 13.49 -10.88 -14.30
CA GLN A 91 14.51 -11.61 -13.52
C GLN A 91 15.77 -12.03 -14.33
N GLN A 92 15.75 -11.89 -15.66
CA GLN A 92 16.89 -12.16 -16.54
C GLN A 92 18.03 -11.14 -16.39
N GLU A 93 17.78 -9.87 -16.04
CA GLU A 93 18.87 -8.88 -15.92
C GLU A 93 19.61 -8.91 -14.58
N LEU A 94 18.93 -9.29 -13.48
CA LEU A 94 19.56 -9.43 -12.16
C LEU A 94 20.54 -10.62 -12.08
N GLN A 95 20.31 -11.67 -12.89
CA GLN A 95 21.22 -12.82 -12.98
C GLN A 95 22.53 -12.47 -13.72
N LEU A 96 22.49 -11.60 -14.73
CA LEU A 96 23.68 -11.24 -15.49
C LEU A 96 24.69 -10.41 -14.67
N LYS A 97 24.18 -9.49 -13.84
CA LYS A 97 25.01 -8.57 -13.05
C LYS A 97 25.76 -9.26 -11.90
N ASN A 98 25.17 -10.30 -11.32
CA ASN A 98 25.80 -11.09 -10.26
C ASN A 98 26.80 -12.13 -10.80
N LYS A 99 26.62 -12.61 -12.04
CA LYS A 99 27.58 -13.52 -12.68
C LYS A 99 28.85 -12.82 -13.13
N SER A 100 28.77 -11.55 -13.51
CA SER A 100 29.93 -10.78 -13.99
C SER A 100 30.80 -10.25 -12.84
N LEU A 101 30.30 -10.19 -11.61
CA LEU A 101 31.09 -9.83 -10.42
C LEU A 101 31.85 -11.02 -9.80
N ALA A 102 31.38 -12.25 -10.03
CA ALA A 102 31.99 -13.46 -9.48
C ALA A 102 33.15 -14.04 -10.32
N LEU A 103 33.50 -13.35 -11.42
CA LEU A 103 34.48 -13.82 -12.42
C LEU A 103 35.58 -12.77 -12.73
N ALA A 104 35.74 -11.78 -11.85
CA ALA A 104 36.82 -10.79 -11.90
C ALA A 104 37.80 -11.01 -10.73
#